data_AF-A0A6B1IG07-F1
#
_entry.id   AF-A0A6B1IG07-F1
#
_cell.length_a   1.000
_cell.length_b   1.000
_cell.length_c   1.000
_cell.angle_alpha   90.00
_cell.angle_beta   90.00
_cell.angle_gamma   90.00
#
_symmetry.space_group_name_H-M   'P 1'
#
loop_
_entity.id
_entity.type
_entity.pdbx_description
1 polymer ?
#
loop_
_entity_poly.entity_id
_entity_poly.type
_entity_poly.pdbx_seq_one_letter_code
_entity_poly.pdbx_strand_id
1 'polypeptide(L)'
;MDDFDKDLLNEIQQQFPLDVRPYHKLASVLNAKPELVMSRIKALKESGIIRQLSAIFDTRKLGYKSSLVAMEVDPDRLVEVADTINRHPGVSHNYERNHKLNLWFTIAVPPKQSIQDEVNRFSKLEGVKATRMLPTLRMFKIGVKLDMNEKKKREVRPSEIKKEIRQEPFRGTEEDKVFIRELQKDLPVIERPFLEMAENLKMSEDDVFSQLKNYEEIGVMRRYAAILRHRDAGFLANGMIVWEVPDELIEDIGAQLGSFPQVSHCYQRPAYPDWPYTVFSMIHCRTRDEASDIARIIQSHIGIKQYRILFSEREFKKSRVEYFV
;
A
#
# COMPACT_ATOMS: atom_id res chain seq x y z
N MET A 1 -1.30 -12.12 20.42
CA MET A 1 -2.49 -11.70 19.65
C MET A 1 -3.53 -12.79 19.78
N ASP A 2 -4.66 -12.47 20.41
CA ASP A 2 -5.80 -13.39 20.53
C ASP A 2 -6.80 -13.21 19.36
N ASP A 3 -7.91 -13.95 19.38
CA ASP A 3 -8.91 -13.88 18.29
C ASP A 3 -9.64 -12.52 18.26
N PHE A 4 -9.81 -11.86 19.41
CA PHE A 4 -10.37 -10.51 19.46
C PHE A 4 -9.44 -9.51 18.78
N ASP A 5 -8.13 -9.58 19.04
CA ASP A 5 -7.15 -8.72 18.37
C ASP A 5 -7.18 -8.91 16.85
N LYS A 6 -7.35 -10.16 16.36
CA LYS A 6 -7.44 -10.45 14.91
C LYS A 6 -8.68 -9.83 14.28
N ASP A 7 -9.83 -9.96 14.93
CA ASP A 7 -11.09 -9.37 14.45
C ASP A 7 -11.03 -7.84 14.49
N LEU A 8 -10.50 -7.27 15.58
CA LEU A 8 -10.23 -5.84 15.69
C LEU A 8 -9.35 -5.34 14.55
N LEU A 9 -8.20 -5.99 14.30
CA LEU A 9 -7.29 -5.65 13.20
C LEU A 9 -7.97 -5.75 11.84
N ASN A 10 -8.83 -6.76 11.64
CA ASN A 10 -9.59 -6.94 10.42
C ASN A 10 -10.56 -5.79 10.15
N GLU A 11 -11.21 -5.25 11.18
CA GLU A 11 -12.10 -4.10 11.07
C GLU A 11 -11.30 -2.81 10.78
N ILE A 12 -10.31 -2.48 11.62
CA ILE A 12 -9.63 -1.18 11.53
C ILE A 12 -8.72 -1.05 10.30
N GLN A 13 -8.23 -2.16 9.72
CA GLN A 13 -7.49 -2.10 8.45
C GLN A 13 -8.41 -1.83 7.24
N GLN A 14 -9.68 -2.20 7.36
CA GLN A 14 -10.66 -2.01 6.28
C GLN A 14 -11.09 -0.55 6.24
N GLN A 15 -11.60 -0.06 7.38
CA GLN A 15 -12.00 1.33 7.56
C GLN A 15 -12.12 1.61 9.06
N PHE A 16 -11.46 2.67 9.52
CA PHE A 16 -11.65 3.18 10.86
C PHE A 16 -12.83 4.16 10.87
N PRO A 17 -13.73 4.11 11.86
CA PRO A 17 -14.89 4.98 11.89
C PRO A 17 -14.51 6.46 11.94
N LEU A 18 -15.12 7.25 11.06
CA LEU A 18 -15.08 8.72 11.09
C LEU A 18 -16.29 9.20 11.90
N ASP A 19 -16.12 9.22 13.22
CA ASP A 19 -17.18 9.52 14.18
C ASP A 19 -16.58 10.24 15.40
N VAL A 20 -17.39 11.03 16.11
CA VAL A 20 -16.99 11.73 17.33
C VAL A 20 -16.41 10.77 18.38
N ARG A 21 -16.96 9.55 18.47
CA ARG A 21 -16.52 8.49 19.40
C ARG A 21 -16.23 7.20 18.63
N PRO A 22 -15.14 7.14 17.87
CA PRO A 22 -14.91 6.06 16.91
C PRO A 22 -14.71 4.70 17.59
N TYR A 23 -14.12 4.69 18.79
CA TYR A 23 -13.94 3.46 19.58
C TYR A 23 -15.25 2.88 20.11
N HIS A 24 -16.28 3.72 20.33
CA HIS A 24 -17.61 3.22 20.71
C HIS A 24 -18.30 2.54 19.53
N LYS A 25 -18.13 3.07 18.31
CA LYS A 25 -18.61 2.42 17.08
C LYS A 25 -17.93 1.07 16.87
N LEU A 26 -16.59 1.01 17.00
CA LEU A 26 -15.85 -0.25 16.92
C LEU A 26 -16.29 -1.25 18.00
N ALA A 27 -16.48 -0.79 19.24
CA ALA A 27 -16.93 -1.63 20.34
C ALA A 27 -18.30 -2.26 20.08
N SER A 28 -19.24 -1.51 19.49
CA SER A 28 -20.54 -2.03 19.06
C SER A 28 -20.41 -3.13 18.01
N VAL A 29 -19.58 -2.91 16.98
CA VAL A 29 -19.33 -3.90 15.90
C VAL A 29 -18.69 -5.18 16.45
N LEU A 30 -17.75 -5.04 17.39
CA LEU A 30 -16.98 -6.14 17.97
C LEU A 30 -17.65 -6.76 19.22
N ASN A 31 -18.85 -6.31 19.59
CA ASN A 31 -19.56 -6.71 20.81
C ASN A 31 -18.67 -6.65 22.07
N ALA A 32 -17.99 -5.52 22.25
CA ALA A 32 -17.03 -5.28 23.32
C ALA A 32 -17.28 -3.94 24.02
N LYS A 33 -16.51 -3.68 25.08
CA LYS A 33 -16.49 -2.36 25.72
C LYS A 33 -15.48 -1.42 25.04
N PRO A 34 -15.75 -0.10 24.93
CA PRO A 34 -14.82 0.85 24.32
C PRO A 34 -13.42 0.84 24.95
N GLU A 35 -13.32 0.65 26.26
CA GLU A 35 -12.05 0.63 26.99
C GLU A 35 -11.19 -0.58 26.58
N LEU A 36 -11.83 -1.72 26.30
CA LEU A 36 -11.14 -2.90 25.79
C LEU A 36 -10.61 -2.64 24.38
N VAL A 37 -11.41 -2.07 23.48
CA VAL A 37 -10.96 -1.72 22.12
C VAL A 37 -9.76 -0.77 22.16
N MET A 38 -9.86 0.31 22.95
CA MET A 38 -8.79 1.30 23.08
C MET A 38 -7.50 0.69 23.65
N SER A 39 -7.61 -0.11 24.72
CA SER A 39 -6.44 -0.76 25.32
C SER A 39 -5.78 -1.77 24.36
N ARG A 40 -6.54 -2.53 23.59
CA ARG A 40 -5.99 -3.43 22.57
C ARG A 40 -5.31 -2.68 21.43
N ILE A 41 -5.89 -1.59 20.92
CA ILE A 41 -5.23 -0.78 19.88
C ILE A 41 -3.91 -0.19 20.41
N LYS A 42 -3.86 0.30 21.67
CA LYS A 42 -2.61 0.78 22.29
C LYS A 42 -1.55 -0.31 22.35
N ALA A 43 -1.88 -1.48 22.90
CA ALA A 43 -0.95 -2.60 22.99
C ALA A 43 -0.45 -3.08 21.61
N LEU A 44 -1.32 -3.08 20.59
CA LEU A 44 -0.97 -3.44 19.22
C LEU A 44 -0.10 -2.37 18.53
N LYS A 45 -0.23 -1.09 18.90
CA LYS A 45 0.69 -0.02 18.48
C LYS A 45 2.05 -0.15 19.17
N GLU A 46 2.06 -0.35 20.49
CA GLU A 46 3.28 -0.49 21.31
C GLU A 46 4.12 -1.70 20.90
N SER A 47 3.47 -2.82 20.58
CA SER A 47 4.14 -4.02 20.05
C SER A 47 4.60 -3.88 18.59
N GLY A 48 4.26 -2.78 17.91
CA GLY A 48 4.65 -2.50 16.53
C GLY A 48 3.78 -3.13 15.44
N ILE A 49 2.81 -3.98 15.79
CA ILE A 49 1.90 -4.62 14.83
C ILE A 49 1.11 -3.57 14.05
N ILE A 50 0.46 -2.63 14.76
CA ILE A 50 -0.13 -1.44 14.16
C ILE A 50 1.00 -0.42 14.01
N ARG A 51 1.40 -0.17 12.78
CA ARG A 51 2.39 0.85 12.46
C ARG A 51 1.82 2.25 12.73
N GLN A 52 0.60 2.47 12.25
CA GLN A 52 -0.02 3.78 12.20
C GLN A 52 -1.52 3.61 11.93
N LEU A 53 -2.32 4.53 12.43
CA LEU A 53 -3.73 4.72 12.13
C LEU A 53 -3.89 6.12 11.58
N SER A 54 -4.15 6.28 10.28
CA SER A 54 -4.18 7.59 9.63
C SER A 54 -5.02 7.58 8.36
N ALA A 55 -5.18 8.75 7.74
CA ALA A 55 -5.71 8.84 6.39
C ALA A 55 -4.77 8.18 5.36
N ILE A 56 -5.34 7.60 4.32
CA ILE A 56 -4.62 6.99 3.19
C ILE A 56 -5.02 7.72 1.92
N PHE A 57 -4.15 8.59 1.42
CA PHE A 57 -4.41 9.40 0.22
C PHE A 57 -4.11 8.65 -1.08
N ASP A 58 -4.73 9.10 -2.17
CA ASP A 58 -4.32 8.77 -3.54
C ASP A 58 -3.22 9.73 -3.99
N THR A 59 -2.01 9.18 -4.17
CA THR A 59 -0.81 9.92 -4.58
C THR A 59 -1.01 10.73 -5.87
N ARG A 60 -1.74 10.19 -6.85
CA ARG A 60 -1.93 10.83 -8.16
C ARG A 60 -2.94 11.97 -8.07
N LYS A 61 -4.00 11.81 -7.28
CA LYS A 61 -4.96 12.90 -6.99
C LYS A 61 -4.28 14.09 -6.32
N LEU A 62 -3.27 13.86 -5.49
CA LEU A 62 -2.44 14.92 -4.90
C LEU A 62 -1.41 15.53 -5.86
N GLY A 63 -1.38 15.10 -7.13
CA GLY A 63 -0.46 15.59 -8.16
C GLY A 63 0.95 15.02 -8.08
N TYR A 64 1.23 14.13 -7.13
CA TYR A 64 2.52 13.44 -7.05
C TYR A 64 2.64 12.43 -8.19
N LYS A 65 3.82 12.39 -8.79
CA LYS A 65 4.19 11.33 -9.74
C LYS A 65 4.84 10.21 -8.94
N SER A 66 4.60 8.95 -9.31
CA SER A 66 5.31 7.81 -8.71
C SER A 66 5.71 6.77 -9.73
N SER A 67 6.77 6.02 -9.43
CA SER A 67 7.22 4.88 -10.22
C SER A 67 7.76 3.79 -9.31
N LEU A 68 7.54 2.54 -9.70
CA LEU A 68 8.40 1.45 -9.27
C LEU A 68 9.70 1.54 -10.07
N VAL A 69 10.82 1.22 -9.45
CA VAL A 69 12.13 1.20 -10.09
C VAL A 69 12.81 -0.10 -9.70
N ALA A 70 13.40 -0.76 -10.70
CA ALA A 70 14.16 -1.98 -10.52
C ALA A 70 15.60 -1.74 -11.00
N MET A 71 16.58 -2.19 -10.22
CA MET A 71 17.99 -2.07 -10.53
C MET A 71 18.68 -3.43 -10.44
N GLU A 72 19.63 -3.64 -11.34
CA GLU A 72 20.67 -4.65 -11.17
C GLU A 72 21.85 -3.98 -10.48
N VAL A 73 22.16 -4.44 -9.28
CA VAL A 73 23.22 -3.90 -8.43
C VAL A 73 24.18 -5.01 -8.06
N ASP A 74 25.48 -4.72 -8.08
CA ASP A 74 26.50 -5.64 -7.60
C ASP A 74 26.21 -6.06 -6.15
N PRO A 75 26.22 -7.38 -5.84
CA PRO A 75 25.90 -7.88 -4.50
C PRO A 75 26.73 -7.22 -3.38
N ASP A 76 28.01 -6.95 -3.64
CA ASP A 76 28.93 -6.34 -2.68
C ASP A 76 28.63 -4.85 -2.41
N ARG A 77 27.92 -4.18 -3.33
CA ARG A 77 27.52 -2.76 -3.24
C ARG A 77 26.05 -2.58 -2.90
N LEU A 78 25.28 -3.66 -2.84
CA LEU A 78 23.82 -3.61 -2.72
C LEU A 78 23.34 -2.81 -1.51
N VAL A 79 24.00 -2.98 -0.36
CA VAL A 79 23.64 -2.26 0.88
C VAL A 79 23.91 -0.77 0.76
N GLU A 80 25.09 -0.40 0.25
CA GLU A 80 25.50 1.00 0.06
C GLU A 80 24.55 1.75 -0.89
N VAL A 81 24.22 1.12 -2.01
CA VAL A 81 23.27 1.68 -3.00
C VAL A 81 21.87 1.81 -2.38
N ALA A 82 21.40 0.77 -1.68
CA ALA A 82 20.10 0.79 -1.03
C ALA A 82 19.99 1.89 0.04
N ASP A 83 21.02 2.08 0.86
CA ASP A 83 21.07 3.12 1.88
C ASP A 83 21.10 4.53 1.29
N THR A 84 21.80 4.71 0.17
CA THR A 84 21.79 5.98 -0.57
C THR A 84 20.40 6.30 -1.09
N ILE A 85 19.73 5.32 -1.72
CA ILE A 85 18.34 5.47 -2.21
C ILE A 85 17.37 5.73 -1.05
N ASN A 86 17.56 5.07 0.10
CA ASN A 86 16.70 5.21 1.27
C ASN A 86 16.65 6.65 1.83
N ARG A 87 17.72 7.43 1.65
CA ARG A 87 17.79 8.82 2.12
C ARG A 87 16.86 9.75 1.34
N HIS A 88 16.41 9.36 0.15
CA HIS A 88 15.48 10.17 -0.62
C HIS A 88 14.09 10.17 0.05
N PRO A 89 13.50 11.36 0.34
CA PRO A 89 12.24 11.46 1.09
C PRO A 89 11.06 10.82 0.34
N GLY A 90 11.09 10.90 -1.00
CA GLY A 90 10.11 10.26 -1.88
C GLY A 90 10.18 8.73 -1.96
N VAL A 91 11.25 8.08 -1.46
CA VAL A 91 11.36 6.61 -1.49
C VAL A 91 10.58 6.04 -0.31
N SER A 92 9.54 5.27 -0.60
CA SER A 92 8.65 4.68 0.40
C SER A 92 8.95 3.21 0.68
N HIS A 93 9.36 2.47 -0.34
CA HIS A 93 9.63 1.04 -0.23
C HIS A 93 10.96 0.79 -0.91
N ASN A 94 11.83 -0.02 -0.30
CA ASN A 94 13.08 -0.47 -0.90
C ASN A 94 13.36 -1.90 -0.44
N TYR A 95 13.45 -2.82 -1.40
CA TYR A 95 13.51 -4.25 -1.18
C TYR A 95 14.58 -4.89 -2.04
N GLU A 96 15.32 -5.81 -1.44
CA GLU A 96 16.04 -6.83 -2.18
C GLU A 96 15.06 -7.92 -2.64
N ARG A 97 15.16 -8.33 -3.90
CA ARG A 97 14.38 -9.43 -4.47
C ARG A 97 15.28 -10.45 -5.14
N ASN A 98 14.85 -11.70 -5.14
CA ASN A 98 15.59 -12.82 -5.71
C ASN A 98 15.49 -12.86 -7.25
N HIS A 99 16.16 -11.92 -7.91
CA HIS A 99 16.16 -11.73 -9.36
C HIS A 99 17.42 -10.97 -9.79
N LYS A 100 17.78 -11.02 -11.09
CA LYS A 100 18.93 -10.26 -11.65
C LYS A 100 18.82 -8.76 -11.38
N LEU A 101 17.64 -8.19 -11.65
CA LEU A 101 17.21 -6.93 -11.05
C LEU A 101 16.93 -7.20 -9.57
N ASN A 102 17.94 -7.06 -8.71
CA ASN A 102 17.91 -7.47 -7.31
C ASN A 102 17.47 -6.36 -6.36
N LEU A 103 17.48 -5.08 -6.76
CA LEU A 103 17.03 -3.96 -5.91
C LEU A 103 15.77 -3.31 -6.49
N TRP A 104 14.71 -3.22 -5.68
CA TRP A 104 13.41 -2.72 -6.10
C TRP A 104 12.90 -1.66 -5.13
N PHE A 105 12.62 -0.46 -5.63
CA PHE A 105 12.11 0.61 -4.80
C PHE A 105 10.98 1.40 -5.46
N THR A 106 10.09 1.95 -4.63
CA THR A 106 9.02 2.84 -5.08
C THR A 106 9.36 4.26 -4.66
N ILE A 107 9.45 5.15 -5.66
CA ILE A 107 9.70 6.57 -5.48
C ILE A 107 8.46 7.37 -5.90
N ALA A 108 8.12 8.39 -5.12
CA ALA A 108 7.18 9.43 -5.49
C ALA A 108 7.83 10.81 -5.35
N VAL A 109 7.52 11.70 -6.28
CA VAL A 109 8.04 13.07 -6.29
C VAL A 109 6.88 14.07 -6.43
N PRO A 110 6.98 15.27 -5.84
CA PRO A 110 5.96 16.31 -5.96
C PRO A 110 5.82 16.82 -7.42
N PRO A 111 4.72 17.52 -7.76
CA PRO A 111 4.40 17.93 -9.14
C PRO A 111 5.50 18.64 -9.93
N LYS A 112 6.41 19.35 -9.23
CA LYS A 112 7.49 20.16 -9.82
C LYS A 112 8.81 19.41 -9.99
N GLN A 113 8.90 18.17 -9.52
CA GLN A 113 10.11 17.36 -9.60
C GLN A 113 9.97 16.26 -10.66
N SER A 114 11.12 15.81 -11.18
CA SER A 114 11.22 14.79 -12.21
C SER A 114 11.69 13.48 -11.59
N ILE A 115 10.85 12.44 -11.65
CA ILE A 115 11.28 11.08 -11.25
C ILE A 115 12.46 10.63 -12.10
N GLN A 116 12.46 10.97 -13.38
CA GLN A 116 13.53 10.58 -14.30
C GLN A 116 14.88 11.12 -13.84
N ASP A 117 14.93 12.36 -13.37
CA ASP A 117 16.18 12.99 -12.92
C ASP A 117 16.68 12.37 -11.61
N GLU A 118 15.78 12.05 -10.67
CA GLU A 118 16.12 11.31 -9.45
C GLU A 118 16.67 9.91 -9.78
N VAL A 119 15.99 9.18 -10.66
CA VAL A 119 16.40 7.82 -11.04
C VAL A 119 17.72 7.82 -11.83
N ASN A 120 17.93 8.82 -12.70
CA ASN A 120 19.19 9.01 -13.42
C ASN A 120 20.37 9.32 -12.49
N ARG A 121 20.12 9.91 -11.31
CA ARG A 121 21.16 10.07 -10.28
C ARG A 121 21.49 8.74 -9.63
N PHE A 122 20.49 7.96 -9.25
CA PHE A 122 20.72 6.64 -8.67
C PHE A 122 21.38 5.66 -9.64
N SER A 123 21.06 5.74 -10.94
CA SER A 123 21.66 4.86 -11.95
C SER A 123 23.17 5.09 -12.16
N LYS A 124 23.72 6.19 -11.64
CA LYS A 124 25.15 6.53 -11.71
C LYS A 124 25.93 6.11 -10.46
N LEU A 125 25.25 5.55 -9.46
CA LEU A 125 25.92 5.02 -8.28
C LEU A 125 26.83 3.85 -8.66
N GLU A 126 27.98 3.75 -8.00
CA GLU A 126 28.92 2.66 -8.22
C GLU A 126 28.25 1.31 -7.92
N GLY A 127 28.45 0.33 -8.79
CA GLY A 127 27.84 -1.00 -8.70
C GLY A 127 26.43 -1.11 -9.32
N VAL A 128 25.80 -0.03 -9.78
CA VAL A 128 24.54 -0.11 -10.53
C VAL A 128 24.83 -0.41 -12.00
N LYS A 129 24.38 -1.58 -12.47
CA LYS A 129 24.62 -2.09 -13.83
C LYS A 129 23.48 -1.79 -14.79
N ALA A 130 22.25 -1.85 -14.30
CA ALA A 130 21.05 -1.58 -15.09
C ALA A 130 19.97 -0.96 -14.23
N THR A 131 19.10 -0.16 -14.85
CA THR A 131 17.94 0.47 -14.18
C THR A 131 16.73 0.42 -15.10
N ARG A 132 15.58 0.05 -14.56
CA ARG A 132 14.29 0.00 -15.26
C ARG A 132 13.28 0.83 -14.47
N MET A 133 12.73 1.85 -15.12
CA MET A 133 11.60 2.60 -14.58
C MET A 133 10.32 1.90 -14.97
N LEU A 134 9.54 1.48 -13.99
CA LEU A 134 8.32 0.73 -14.21
C LEU A 134 7.14 1.59 -13.71
N PRO A 135 6.79 2.72 -14.37
CA PRO A 135 5.65 3.53 -13.97
C PRO A 135 4.35 2.74 -14.10
N THR A 136 3.34 3.11 -13.33
CA THR A 136 2.01 2.51 -13.46
C THR A 136 1.32 3.11 -14.68
N LEU A 137 1.10 2.30 -15.73
CA LEU A 137 0.37 2.70 -16.93
C LEU A 137 -1.15 2.61 -16.69
N ARG A 138 -1.59 1.52 -16.05
CA ARG A 138 -2.98 1.27 -15.68
C ARG A 138 -3.03 0.62 -14.31
N MET A 139 -4.04 0.98 -13.53
CA MET A 139 -4.27 0.41 -12.20
C MET A 139 -5.56 -0.42 -12.24
N PHE A 140 -5.44 -1.70 -11.92
CA PHE A 140 -6.59 -2.61 -11.85
C PHE A 140 -7.08 -2.81 -10.41
N LYS A 141 -6.16 -2.82 -9.44
CA LYS A 141 -6.47 -2.93 -8.01
C LYS A 141 -5.42 -2.25 -7.16
N ILE A 142 -5.85 -1.61 -6.08
CA ILE A 142 -4.98 -1.12 -5.00
C ILE A 142 -5.71 -1.23 -3.65
N GLY A 143 -5.14 -2.01 -2.73
CA GLY A 143 -5.69 -2.15 -1.40
C GLY A 143 -5.21 -3.44 -0.75
N VAL A 144 -4.37 -3.31 0.28
CA VAL A 144 -4.02 -4.48 1.11
C VAL A 144 -5.12 -4.71 2.13
N LYS A 145 -5.54 -5.97 2.21
CA LYS A 145 -6.30 -6.53 3.33
C LYS A 145 -5.62 -7.84 3.73
N LEU A 146 -5.10 -7.89 4.95
CA LEU A 146 -4.45 -9.07 5.50
C LEU A 146 -5.49 -9.87 6.27
N ASP A 147 -5.83 -11.08 5.84
CA ASP A 147 -6.77 -11.90 6.59
C ASP A 147 -6.09 -12.47 7.85
N MET A 148 -6.39 -11.86 9.00
CA MET A 148 -5.82 -12.25 10.27
C MET A 148 -6.34 -13.62 10.74
N ASN A 149 -7.43 -14.14 10.16
CA ASN A 149 -8.11 -15.35 10.60
C ASN A 149 -7.76 -16.57 9.73
N GLU A 150 -6.95 -17.48 10.27
CA GLU A 150 -6.39 -18.64 9.55
C GLU A 150 -7.42 -19.74 9.22
N LYS A 151 -8.50 -19.83 10.02
CA LYS A 151 -9.46 -20.95 9.94
C LYS A 151 -10.42 -20.86 8.76
N LYS A 152 -10.49 -19.72 8.06
CA LYS A 152 -11.33 -19.53 6.87
C LYS A 152 -10.46 -19.56 5.61
N LYS A 153 -10.12 -20.77 5.12
CA LYS A 153 -9.55 -20.89 3.77
C LYS A 153 -10.59 -20.40 2.76
N ARG A 154 -10.38 -19.19 2.24
CA ARG A 154 -11.23 -18.64 1.18
C ARG A 154 -10.85 -19.29 -0.14
N GLU A 155 -11.85 -19.62 -0.95
CA GLU A 155 -11.60 -20.03 -2.34
C GLU A 155 -10.83 -18.93 -3.09
N VAL A 156 -9.83 -19.34 -3.86
CA VAL A 156 -9.03 -18.43 -4.68
C VAL A 156 -9.74 -18.25 -6.02
N ARG A 157 -10.63 -17.26 -6.09
CA ARG A 157 -11.39 -16.94 -7.30
C ARG A 157 -11.65 -15.42 -7.41
N PRO A 158 -11.90 -14.92 -8.63
CA PRO A 158 -12.48 -13.60 -8.87
C PRO A 158 -13.77 -13.37 -8.07
N SER A 159 -13.83 -12.34 -7.23
CA SER A 159 -15.07 -12.02 -6.49
C SER A 159 -15.25 -10.57 -6.03
N GLU A 160 -14.23 -9.71 -6.12
CA GLU A 160 -14.35 -8.32 -5.66
C GLU A 160 -14.98 -7.39 -6.71
N ILE A 161 -15.93 -6.56 -6.26
CA ILE A 161 -16.59 -5.52 -7.06
C ILE A 161 -15.86 -4.19 -6.83
N LYS A 162 -15.51 -3.48 -7.91
CA LYS A 162 -14.90 -2.14 -7.82
C LYS A 162 -15.92 -1.12 -7.30
N LYS A 163 -15.54 -0.32 -6.30
CA LYS A 163 -16.31 0.86 -5.91
C LYS A 163 -16.22 1.92 -7.01
N GLU A 164 -17.35 2.49 -7.39
CA GLU A 164 -17.39 3.70 -8.23
C GLU A 164 -16.94 4.90 -7.41
N ILE A 165 -16.02 5.70 -7.95
CA ILE A 165 -15.49 6.91 -7.33
C ILE A 165 -15.71 8.05 -8.32
N ARG A 166 -16.16 9.21 -7.82
CA ARG A 166 -16.31 10.39 -8.67
C ARG A 166 -14.95 10.84 -9.18
N GLN A 167 -14.79 10.89 -10.50
CA GLN A 167 -13.54 11.33 -11.13
C GLN A 167 -13.51 12.85 -11.24
N GLU A 168 -13.48 13.52 -10.09
CA GLU A 168 -13.33 14.97 -10.04
C GLU A 168 -11.84 15.35 -9.94
N PRO A 169 -11.37 16.35 -10.71
CA PRO A 169 -10.01 16.84 -10.61
C PRO A 169 -9.81 17.54 -9.27
N PHE A 170 -8.84 17.10 -8.48
CA PHE A 170 -8.46 17.77 -7.24
C PHE A 170 -7.34 18.78 -7.50
N ARG A 171 -7.58 20.04 -7.13
CA ARG A 171 -6.57 21.11 -7.14
C ARG A 171 -6.40 21.61 -5.72
N GLY A 172 -5.52 20.96 -4.96
CA GLY A 172 -5.34 21.28 -3.54
C GLY A 172 -4.89 22.72 -3.31
N THR A 173 -5.65 23.45 -2.49
CA THR A 173 -5.27 24.77 -1.95
C THR A 173 -4.20 24.65 -0.87
N GLU A 174 -3.72 25.77 -0.31
CA GLU A 174 -2.82 25.70 0.84
C GLU A 174 -3.51 25.17 2.09
N GLU A 175 -4.79 25.48 2.28
CA GLU A 175 -5.64 24.92 3.35
C GLU A 175 -5.76 23.40 3.20
N ASP A 176 -5.98 22.90 1.98
CA ASP A 176 -6.00 21.45 1.72
C ASP A 176 -4.66 20.80 2.09
N LYS A 177 -3.52 21.43 1.80
CA LYS A 177 -2.19 20.91 2.17
C LYS A 177 -1.98 20.89 3.67
N VAL A 178 -2.46 21.90 4.40
CA VAL A 178 -2.45 21.91 5.88
C VAL A 178 -3.29 20.74 6.40
N PHE A 179 -4.51 20.59 5.88
CA PHE A 179 -5.44 19.53 6.26
C PHE A 179 -4.84 18.14 6.00
N ILE A 180 -4.27 17.92 4.82
CA ILE A 180 -3.65 16.64 4.44
C ILE A 180 -2.42 16.35 5.31
N ARG A 181 -1.60 17.34 5.67
CA ARG A 181 -0.48 17.13 6.61
C ARG A 181 -0.96 16.65 7.98
N GLU A 182 -2.05 17.22 8.49
CA GLU A 182 -2.63 16.79 9.78
C GLU A 182 -3.17 15.36 9.70
N LEU A 183 -3.95 15.06 8.67
CA LEU A 183 -4.57 13.74 8.47
C LEU A 183 -3.57 12.59 8.26
N GLN A 184 -2.35 12.90 7.84
CA GLN A 184 -1.28 11.93 7.67
C GLN A 184 -0.60 11.54 8.99
N LYS A 185 -0.84 12.26 10.09
CA LYS A 185 -0.30 11.92 11.41
C LYS A 185 -0.94 10.65 11.95
N ASP A 186 -0.25 9.99 12.88
CA ASP A 186 -0.83 8.86 13.61
C ASP A 186 -1.92 9.35 14.56
N LEU A 187 -3.10 8.75 14.50
CA LEU A 187 -4.24 9.14 15.33
C LEU A 187 -4.00 8.72 16.79
N PRO A 188 -4.07 9.65 17.76
CA PRO A 188 -3.91 9.33 19.17
C PRO A 188 -5.05 8.42 19.65
N VAL A 189 -4.75 7.51 20.59
CA VAL A 189 -5.77 6.59 21.14
C VAL A 189 -6.40 7.20 22.39
N ILE A 190 -7.27 8.18 22.16
CA ILE A 190 -8.06 8.93 23.16
C ILE A 190 -9.55 8.90 22.80
N GLU A 191 -10.47 9.31 23.67
CA GLU A 191 -11.91 9.13 23.45
C GLU A 191 -12.44 9.86 22.19
N ARG A 192 -11.96 11.09 21.96
CA ARG A 192 -12.36 11.97 20.84
C ARG A 192 -11.13 12.43 20.05
N PRO A 193 -10.52 11.56 19.24
CA PRO A 193 -9.25 11.88 18.60
C PRO A 193 -9.39 12.88 17.44
N PHE A 194 -10.58 13.01 16.85
CA PHE A 194 -10.87 14.00 15.81
C PHE A 194 -11.10 15.41 16.37
N LEU A 195 -11.43 15.55 17.66
CA LEU A 195 -11.53 16.85 18.31
C LEU A 195 -10.15 17.52 18.42
N GLU A 196 -9.13 16.78 18.89
CA GLU A 196 -7.75 17.28 18.94
C GLU A 196 -7.24 17.68 17.54
N MET A 197 -7.59 16.89 16.52
CA MET A 197 -7.30 17.22 15.12
C MET A 197 -8.00 18.50 14.67
N ALA A 198 -9.27 18.69 15.03
CA ALA A 198 -10.02 19.91 14.72
C ALA A 198 -9.41 21.14 15.38
N GLU A 199 -8.97 21.04 16.63
CA GLU A 199 -8.25 22.10 17.35
C GLU A 199 -6.94 22.48 16.65
N ASN A 200 -6.13 21.49 16.24
CA ASN A 200 -4.89 21.71 15.49
C ASN A 200 -5.13 22.42 14.15
N LEU A 201 -6.25 22.10 13.49
CA LEU A 201 -6.66 22.69 12.22
C LEU A 201 -7.41 24.02 12.37
N LYS A 202 -7.77 24.42 13.60
CA LYS A 202 -8.65 25.56 13.88
C LYS A 202 -10.00 25.46 13.16
N MET A 203 -10.56 24.26 13.15
CA MET A 203 -11.86 23.92 12.55
C MET A 203 -12.82 23.41 13.61
N SER A 204 -14.13 23.38 13.31
CA SER A 204 -15.06 22.58 14.10
C SER A 204 -14.90 21.09 13.77
N GLU A 205 -15.30 20.21 14.69
CA GLU A 205 -15.25 18.75 14.44
C GLU A 205 -16.18 18.34 13.28
N ASP A 206 -17.32 19.02 13.13
CA ASP A 206 -18.28 18.80 12.03
C ASP A 206 -17.68 19.20 10.67
N ASP A 207 -16.90 20.29 10.61
CA ASP A 207 -16.20 20.69 9.38
C ASP A 207 -15.11 19.67 9.02
N VAL A 208 -14.40 19.13 10.00
CA VAL A 208 -13.40 18.06 9.79
C VAL A 208 -14.06 16.83 9.19
N PHE A 209 -15.18 16.36 9.75
CA PHE A 209 -15.89 15.20 9.20
C PHE A 209 -16.47 15.46 7.81
N SER A 210 -17.02 16.66 7.58
CA SER A 210 -17.54 17.06 6.27
C SER A 210 -16.44 17.03 5.20
N GLN A 211 -15.26 17.55 5.52
CA GLN A 211 -14.12 17.56 4.61
C GLN A 211 -13.53 16.17 4.39
N LEU A 212 -13.42 15.34 5.45
CA LEU A 212 -13.00 13.94 5.33
C LEU A 212 -13.92 13.16 4.37
N LYS A 213 -15.23 13.30 4.54
CA LYS A 213 -16.23 12.65 3.69
C LYS A 213 -16.14 13.12 2.24
N ASN A 214 -16.04 14.43 2.03
CA ASN A 214 -15.82 15.00 0.71
C ASN A 214 -14.57 14.38 0.04
N TYR A 215 -13.45 14.30 0.75
CA TYR A 215 -12.22 13.68 0.24
C TYR A 215 -12.36 12.20 -0.07
N GLU A 216 -13.15 11.42 0.68
CA GLU A 216 -13.49 10.03 0.32
C GLU A 216 -14.31 9.98 -0.98
N GLU A 217 -15.33 10.83 -1.10
CA GLU A 217 -16.25 10.85 -2.24
C GLU A 217 -15.57 11.22 -3.57
N ILE A 218 -14.68 12.22 -3.55
CA ILE A 218 -13.92 12.66 -4.73
C ILE A 218 -12.63 11.84 -4.96
N GLY A 219 -12.34 10.87 -4.08
CA GLY A 219 -11.22 9.95 -4.20
C GLY A 219 -9.84 10.53 -3.86
N VAL A 220 -9.78 11.68 -3.18
CA VAL A 220 -8.52 12.24 -2.65
C VAL A 220 -8.02 11.38 -1.49
N MET A 221 -8.92 11.04 -0.57
CA MET A 221 -8.67 10.05 0.49
C MET A 221 -9.30 8.72 0.06
N ARG A 222 -8.53 7.63 0.09
CA ARG A 222 -9.04 6.29 -0.21
C ARG A 222 -9.80 5.69 0.97
N ARG A 223 -9.30 5.94 2.18
CA ARG A 223 -9.89 5.55 3.47
C ARG A 223 -9.08 6.13 4.62
N TYR A 224 -9.69 6.17 5.80
CA TYR A 224 -8.98 6.25 7.08
C TYR A 224 -8.85 4.84 7.66
N ALA A 225 -7.65 4.36 7.96
CA ALA A 225 -7.45 2.96 8.37
C ALA A 225 -6.14 2.71 9.11
N ALA A 226 -6.11 1.61 9.87
CA ALA A 226 -4.89 1.09 10.46
C ALA A 226 -4.00 0.45 9.40
N ILE A 227 -2.70 0.61 9.58
CA ILE A 227 -1.67 0.12 8.69
C ILE A 227 -0.84 -0.86 9.47
N LEU A 228 -0.80 -2.10 9.01
CA LEU A 228 -0.15 -3.18 9.73
C LEU A 228 1.29 -3.40 9.24
N ARG A 229 2.19 -3.80 10.14
CA ARG A 229 3.47 -4.37 9.75
C ARG A 229 3.26 -5.84 9.39
N HIS A 230 3.29 -6.13 8.09
CA HIS A 230 2.82 -7.41 7.56
C HIS A 230 3.66 -8.59 8.07
N ARG A 231 5.00 -8.41 8.20
CA ARG A 231 5.91 -9.42 8.75
C ARG A 231 5.60 -9.71 10.23
N ASP A 232 5.43 -8.66 11.04
CA ASP A 232 5.10 -8.78 12.47
C ASP A 232 3.67 -9.34 12.68
N ALA A 233 2.79 -9.18 11.68
CA ALA A 233 1.46 -9.78 11.61
C ALA A 233 1.46 -11.24 11.07
N GLY A 234 2.63 -11.82 10.77
CA GLY A 234 2.78 -13.22 10.33
C GLY A 234 2.85 -13.45 8.82
N PHE A 235 2.79 -12.40 7.99
CA PHE A 235 2.87 -12.49 6.53
C PHE A 235 4.31 -12.33 6.03
N LEU A 236 5.08 -13.41 6.14
CA LEU A 236 6.51 -13.44 5.84
C LEU A 236 6.80 -13.50 4.33
N ALA A 237 5.93 -14.16 3.56
CA ALA A 237 6.10 -14.35 2.12
C ALA A 237 5.36 -13.28 1.32
N ASN A 238 6.08 -12.23 0.93
CA ASN A 238 5.57 -11.14 0.11
C ASN A 238 5.99 -11.37 -1.35
N GLY A 239 5.07 -11.88 -2.16
CA GLY A 239 5.32 -12.26 -3.56
C GLY A 239 4.84 -11.18 -4.53
N MET A 240 5.78 -10.57 -5.26
CA MET A 240 5.43 -9.79 -6.46
C MET A 240 5.37 -10.74 -7.64
N ILE A 241 4.17 -11.08 -8.09
CA ILE A 241 3.99 -11.88 -9.30
C ILE A 241 4.03 -10.95 -10.49
N VAL A 242 4.88 -11.29 -11.46
CA VAL A 242 5.04 -10.54 -12.71
C VAL A 242 4.63 -11.46 -13.85
N TRP A 243 3.71 -10.98 -14.68
CA TRP A 243 3.01 -11.74 -15.72
C TRP A 243 3.35 -11.17 -17.09
N GLU A 244 3.72 -12.05 -18.01
CA GLU A 244 3.95 -11.70 -19.41
C GLU A 244 2.60 -11.83 -20.14
N VAL A 245 1.86 -10.72 -20.18
CA VAL A 245 0.51 -10.66 -20.74
C VAL A 245 0.59 -9.96 -22.11
N PRO A 246 0.10 -10.59 -23.20
CA PRO A 246 -0.01 -9.95 -24.50
C PRO A 246 -0.85 -8.68 -24.43
N ASP A 247 -0.48 -7.65 -25.20
CA ASP A 247 -1.07 -6.30 -25.12
C ASP A 247 -2.60 -6.32 -25.27
N GLU A 248 -3.12 -7.16 -26.16
CA GLU A 248 -4.54 -7.35 -26.43
C GLU A 248 -5.32 -7.97 -25.26
N LEU A 249 -4.65 -8.67 -24.35
CA LEU A 249 -5.26 -9.34 -23.19
C LEU A 249 -5.07 -8.57 -21.88
N ILE A 250 -4.25 -7.50 -21.87
CA ILE A 250 -3.86 -6.80 -20.63
C ILE A 250 -5.09 -6.30 -19.85
N GLU A 251 -6.10 -5.79 -20.55
CA GLU A 251 -7.30 -5.25 -19.90
C GLU A 251 -8.08 -6.33 -19.15
N ASP A 252 -8.43 -7.40 -19.86
CA ASP A 252 -9.24 -8.50 -19.33
C ASP A 252 -8.51 -9.24 -18.21
N ILE A 253 -7.24 -9.60 -18.47
CA ILE A 253 -6.41 -10.33 -17.50
C ILE A 253 -6.10 -9.45 -16.29
N GLY A 254 -5.81 -8.16 -16.51
CA GLY A 254 -5.58 -7.22 -15.42
C GLY A 254 -6.81 -7.05 -14.54
N ALA A 255 -8.00 -6.94 -15.14
CA ALA A 255 -9.27 -6.87 -14.42
C ALA A 255 -9.55 -8.16 -13.64
N GLN A 256 -9.33 -9.33 -14.26
CA GLN A 256 -9.49 -10.63 -13.61
C GLN A 256 -8.52 -10.77 -12.43
N LEU A 257 -7.23 -10.46 -12.61
CA LEU A 257 -6.24 -10.43 -11.53
C LEU A 257 -6.63 -9.49 -10.39
N GLY A 258 -7.16 -8.31 -10.73
CA GLY A 258 -7.62 -7.33 -9.76
C GLY A 258 -8.86 -7.75 -8.95
N SER A 259 -9.58 -8.77 -9.39
CA SER A 259 -10.79 -9.25 -8.72
C SER A 259 -10.53 -10.37 -7.69
N PHE A 260 -9.31 -10.92 -7.64
CA PHE A 260 -8.94 -11.92 -6.64
C PHE A 260 -8.75 -11.27 -5.26
N PRO A 261 -9.40 -11.77 -4.20
CA PRO A 261 -9.18 -11.27 -2.84
C PRO A 261 -7.74 -11.39 -2.34
N GLN A 262 -7.00 -12.39 -2.84
CA GLN A 262 -5.61 -12.68 -2.48
C GLN A 262 -4.63 -11.66 -3.09
N VAL A 263 -5.03 -11.00 -4.18
CA VAL A 263 -4.23 -9.95 -4.83
C VAL A 263 -4.51 -8.63 -4.13
N SER A 264 -3.50 -7.99 -3.56
CA SER A 264 -3.62 -6.69 -2.90
C SER A 264 -3.43 -5.50 -3.86
N HIS A 265 -2.65 -5.71 -4.91
CA HIS A 265 -2.31 -4.69 -5.88
C HIS A 265 -2.21 -5.33 -7.26
N CYS A 266 -2.75 -4.67 -8.28
CA CYS A 266 -2.65 -5.12 -9.66
C CYS A 266 -2.44 -3.90 -10.58
N TYR A 267 -1.33 -3.90 -11.33
CA TYR A 267 -0.90 -2.79 -12.19
C TYR A 267 -0.42 -3.28 -13.54
N GLN A 268 -0.72 -2.52 -14.59
CA GLN A 268 0.02 -2.57 -15.85
C GLN A 268 1.26 -1.68 -15.75
N ARG A 269 2.39 -2.18 -16.26
CA ARG A 269 3.68 -1.48 -16.33
C ARG A 269 4.34 -1.74 -17.70
N PRO A 270 5.31 -0.92 -18.14
CA PRO A 270 5.97 -1.15 -19.42
C PRO A 270 6.85 -2.40 -19.40
N ALA A 271 6.98 -3.02 -20.56
CA ALA A 271 7.96 -4.07 -20.84
C ALA A 271 9.26 -3.47 -21.40
N TYR A 272 10.35 -4.24 -21.29
CA TYR A 272 11.66 -3.97 -21.87
C TYR A 272 12.22 -5.24 -22.51
N PRO A 273 13.23 -5.16 -23.40
CA PRO A 273 13.82 -6.35 -24.01
C PRO A 273 14.34 -7.40 -23.02
N ASP A 274 14.82 -6.96 -21.85
CA ASP A 274 15.29 -7.81 -20.75
C ASP A 274 14.25 -7.97 -19.62
N TRP A 275 13.04 -7.43 -19.80
CA TRP A 275 11.95 -7.46 -18.84
C TRP A 275 10.58 -7.52 -19.53
N PRO A 276 10.09 -8.72 -19.94
CA PRO A 276 8.88 -8.86 -20.75
C PRO A 276 7.56 -8.79 -19.97
N TYR A 277 7.61 -8.60 -18.64
CA TYR A 277 6.42 -8.65 -17.80
C TYR A 277 5.64 -7.33 -17.81
N THR A 278 4.38 -7.36 -18.24
CA THR A 278 3.51 -6.20 -18.46
C THR A 278 2.48 -6.00 -17.35
N VAL A 279 2.10 -7.06 -16.62
CA VAL A 279 1.13 -7.00 -15.51
C VAL A 279 1.77 -7.49 -14.23
N PHE A 280 1.56 -6.76 -13.13
CA PHE A 280 2.16 -7.01 -11.83
C PHE A 280 1.05 -7.21 -10.80
N SER A 281 1.08 -8.31 -10.06
CA SER A 281 0.17 -8.54 -8.93
C SER A 281 0.93 -8.81 -7.62
N MET A 282 0.49 -8.22 -6.51
CA MET A 282 1.09 -8.48 -5.19
C MET A 282 0.21 -9.41 -4.37
N ILE A 283 0.80 -10.48 -3.86
CA ILE A 283 0.19 -11.37 -2.87
C ILE A 283 0.98 -11.34 -1.54
N HIS A 284 0.26 -11.50 -0.44
CA HIS A 284 0.82 -11.55 0.91
C HIS A 284 0.42 -12.87 1.56
N CYS A 285 1.41 -13.72 1.81
CA CYS A 285 1.22 -15.07 2.34
C CYS A 285 2.07 -15.27 3.59
N ARG A 286 1.75 -16.30 4.37
CA ARG A 286 2.56 -16.70 5.52
C ARG A 286 3.81 -17.45 5.07
N THR A 287 3.71 -18.27 4.02
CA THR A 287 4.83 -19.07 3.48
C THR A 287 5.01 -18.91 1.97
N ARG A 288 6.21 -19.23 1.47
CA ARG A 288 6.51 -19.20 0.02
C ARG A 288 5.74 -20.29 -0.73
N ASP A 289 5.47 -21.42 -0.08
CA ASP A 289 4.70 -22.52 -0.66
C ASP A 289 3.24 -22.11 -0.86
N GLU A 290 2.63 -21.47 0.14
CA GLU A 290 1.28 -20.91 0.02
C GLU A 290 1.20 -19.88 -1.11
N ALA A 291 2.20 -19.00 -1.22
CA ALA A 291 2.27 -18.03 -2.32
C ALA A 291 2.37 -18.71 -3.69
N SER A 292 3.13 -19.80 -3.78
CA SER A 292 3.30 -20.57 -5.02
C SER A 292 2.03 -21.34 -5.39
N ASP A 293 1.31 -21.89 -4.41
CA ASP A 293 0.00 -22.53 -4.61
C ASP A 293 -1.04 -21.52 -5.12
N ILE A 294 -1.14 -20.36 -4.48
CA ILE A 294 -2.05 -19.28 -4.89
C ILE A 294 -1.71 -18.81 -6.31
N ALA A 295 -0.42 -18.60 -6.62
CA ALA A 295 0.00 -18.18 -7.95
C ALA A 295 -0.38 -19.21 -9.03
N ARG A 296 -0.23 -20.51 -8.75
CA ARG A 296 -0.67 -21.60 -9.65
C ARG A 296 -2.18 -21.59 -9.89
N ILE A 297 -2.97 -21.41 -8.84
CA ILE A 297 -4.44 -21.33 -8.96
C ILE A 297 -4.86 -20.09 -9.75
N ILE A 298 -4.25 -18.92 -9.48
CA ILE A 298 -4.52 -17.71 -10.26
C ILE A 298 -4.14 -17.94 -11.73
N GLN A 299 -2.98 -18.53 -11.99
CA GLN A 299 -2.51 -18.84 -13.34
C GLN A 299 -3.50 -19.72 -14.12
N SER A 300 -4.07 -20.76 -13.48
CA SER A 300 -5.04 -21.63 -14.14
C SER A 300 -6.34 -20.92 -14.51
N HIS A 301 -6.74 -19.89 -13.77
CA HIS A 301 -7.93 -19.10 -14.05
C HIS A 301 -7.72 -18.08 -15.19
N ILE A 302 -6.54 -17.46 -15.27
CA ILE A 302 -6.26 -16.39 -16.23
C ILE A 302 -5.62 -16.91 -17.53
N GLY A 303 -5.07 -18.13 -17.53
CA GLY A 303 -4.49 -18.76 -18.73
C GLY A 303 -3.10 -18.26 -19.16
N ILE A 304 -2.48 -17.34 -18.40
CA ILE A 304 -1.14 -16.80 -18.70
C ILE A 304 -0.05 -17.75 -18.19
N LYS A 305 0.64 -18.42 -19.11
CA LYS A 305 1.66 -19.43 -18.76
C LYS A 305 2.94 -18.83 -18.18
N GLN A 306 3.37 -17.68 -18.70
CA GLN A 306 4.64 -17.08 -18.35
C GLN A 306 4.49 -16.08 -17.20
N TYR A 307 5.02 -16.46 -16.03
CA TYR A 307 5.07 -15.59 -14.86
C TYR A 307 6.27 -15.94 -13.97
N ARG A 308 6.62 -15.01 -13.07
CA ARG A 308 7.58 -15.25 -11.99
C ARG A 308 7.07 -14.64 -10.70
N ILE A 309 7.46 -15.25 -9.57
CA ILE A 309 7.23 -14.68 -8.23
C ILE A 309 8.56 -14.11 -7.74
N LEU A 310 8.62 -12.79 -7.56
CA LEU A 310 9.77 -12.11 -6.98
C LEU A 310 9.54 -11.98 -5.47
N PHE A 311 10.11 -12.88 -4.67
CA PHE A 311 10.05 -12.76 -3.22
C PHE A 311 10.98 -11.65 -2.71
N SER A 312 10.51 -10.90 -1.72
CA SER A 312 11.33 -9.94 -0.98
C SER A 312 12.25 -10.68 -0.01
N GLU A 313 13.57 -10.65 -0.26
CA GLU A 313 14.58 -11.26 0.61
C GLU A 313 14.89 -10.34 1.79
N ARG A 314 15.17 -9.06 1.52
CA ARG A 314 15.48 -8.04 2.54
C ARG A 314 14.63 -6.79 2.35
N GLU A 315 14.21 -6.19 3.45
CA GLU A 315 13.53 -4.89 3.49
C GLU A 315 14.53 -3.84 3.97
N PHE A 316 14.95 -2.94 3.07
CA PHE A 316 15.83 -1.82 3.40
C PHE A 316 15.04 -0.61 3.90
N LYS A 317 13.86 -0.38 3.32
CA LYS A 317 12.96 0.69 3.75
C LYS A 317 11.52 0.30 3.51
N LYS A 318 10.68 0.61 4.50
CA LYS A 318 9.24 0.65 4.38
C LYS A 318 8.75 1.84 5.18
N SER A 319 8.29 2.87 4.48
CA SER A 319 7.68 4.07 5.02
C SER A 319 6.59 4.56 4.09
N ARG A 320 5.84 5.56 4.53
CA ARG A 320 4.95 6.29 3.63
C ARG A 320 5.71 7.41 2.97
N VAL A 321 5.19 7.82 1.83
CA VAL A 321 5.50 9.15 1.28
C VAL A 321 4.72 10.13 2.14
N GLU A 322 5.42 11.08 2.73
CA GLU A 322 4.79 12.22 3.38
C GLU A 322 4.49 13.26 2.30
N TYR A 323 3.23 13.68 2.21
CA TYR A 323 2.78 14.65 1.23
C TYR A 323 2.83 16.06 1.81
N PHE A 324 3.31 17.00 0.99
CA PHE A 324 3.38 18.43 1.27
C PHE A 324 4.26 18.83 2.47
N VAL A 325 5.29 18.04 2.77
CA VAL A 325 6.29 18.30 3.82
C VAL A 325 7.55 18.96 3.30
#